data_AF-A0A1G9GXG7-F1
#
_entry.id   AF-A0A1G9GXG7-F1
#
_cell.length_a   1.000
_cell.length_b   1.000
_cell.length_c   1.000
_cell.angle_alpha   90.00
_cell.angle_beta   90.00
_cell.angle_gamma   90.00
#
_symmetry.space_group_name_H-M   'P 1'
#
loop_
_entity.id
_entity.type
_entity.pdbx_description
1 polymer ?
#
loop_
_entity_poly.entity_id
_entity_poly.type
_entity_poly.pdbx_seq_one_letter_code
_entity_poly.pdbx_strand_id
1 'polypeptide(L)'
;MKKKIRKMLLKKYAVIVLLAALSLLYLYLGDWIFGYGLDNISYIMNYLLYSASEKLVALLMLLSLVIPDAVYFIRGAQPGRGAEK
;
A
#
# COMPACT_ATOMS: atom_id res chain seq x y z
N MET A 1 7.06 23.51 -9.05
CA MET A 1 7.29 22.49 -7.97
C MET A 1 6.11 21.53 -7.78
N LYS A 2 4.87 22.02 -7.66
CA LYS A 2 3.67 21.18 -7.46
C LYS A 2 3.53 19.99 -8.43
N LYS A 3 3.69 20.21 -9.75
CA LYS A 3 3.62 19.15 -10.78
C LYS A 3 4.70 18.05 -10.59
N LYS A 4 5.91 18.42 -10.16
CA LYS A 4 7.02 17.47 -9.91
C LYS A 4 6.73 16.59 -8.69
N ILE A 5 6.22 17.18 -7.61
CA ILE A 5 5.83 16.45 -6.39
C ILE A 5 4.68 15.48 -6.69
N ARG A 6 3.63 15.94 -7.39
CA ARG A 6 2.49 15.08 -7.78
C ARG A 6 2.93 13.91 -8.66
N LYS A 7 3.77 14.15 -9.67
CA LYS A 7 4.31 13.10 -10.53
C LYS A 7 5.14 12.08 -9.73
N MET A 8 5.90 12.53 -8.73
CA MET A 8 6.69 11.66 -7.87
C MET A 8 5.79 10.78 -6.98
N LEU A 9 4.78 11.36 -6.34
CA LEU A 9 3.82 10.61 -5.53
C LEU A 9 3.04 9.59 -6.36
N LEU A 10 2.57 9.98 -7.57
CA LEU A 10 1.91 9.04 -8.48
C LEU A 10 2.83 7.87 -8.87
N LYS A 11 4.10 8.14 -9.17
CA LYS A 11 5.09 7.07 -9.43
C LYS A 11 5.28 6.16 -8.22
N LYS A 12 5.41 6.73 -7.01
CA LYS A 12 5.53 5.96 -5.77
C LYS A 12 4.35 4.99 -5.62
N TYR A 13 3.12 5.49 -5.70
CA TYR A 13 1.94 4.64 -5.54
C TYR A 13 1.75 3.65 -6.69
N ALA A 14 2.11 4.00 -7.93
CA ALA A 14 2.10 3.05 -9.04
C ALA A 14 3.05 1.87 -8.80
N VAL A 15 4.26 2.13 -8.28
CA VAL A 15 5.22 1.07 -7.92
C VAL A 15 4.70 0.23 -6.76
N ILE A 16 4.11 0.85 -5.73
CA ILE A 16 3.51 0.12 -4.61
C ILE A 16 2.40 -0.82 -5.09
N VAL A 17 1.49 -0.33 -5.94
CA VAL A 17 0.40 -1.15 -6.49
C VAL A 17 0.93 -2.28 -7.35
N LEU A 18 1.93 -2.01 -8.21
CA LEU A 18 2.56 -3.04 -9.03
C LEU A 18 3.19 -4.13 -8.17
N LEU A 19 3.96 -3.75 -7.14
CA LEU A 19 4.59 -4.72 -6.23
C LEU A 19 3.55 -5.51 -5.44
N ALA A 20 2.50 -4.85 -4.93
CA ALA A 20 1.42 -5.53 -4.22
C ALA A 20 0.69 -6.55 -5.11
N ALA A 21 0.42 -6.19 -6.38
CA ALA A 21 -0.18 -7.10 -7.34
C ALA A 21 0.73 -8.29 -7.67
N LEU A 22 2.04 -8.06 -7.86
CA LEU A 22 3.01 -9.13 -8.09
C LEU A 22 3.15 -10.05 -6.87
N SER A 23 3.15 -9.51 -5.66
CA SER A 23 3.17 -10.30 -4.42
C SER A 23 1.91 -11.16 -4.28
N LEU A 24 0.72 -10.61 -4.58
CA LEU A 24 -0.52 -11.40 -4.58
C LEU A 24 -0.49 -12.49 -5.65
N LEU A 25 -0.05 -12.16 -6.88
CA LEU A 25 0.07 -13.13 -7.96
C LEU A 25 1.03 -14.27 -7.60
N TYR A 26 2.14 -13.95 -6.93
CA TYR A 26 3.09 -14.95 -6.43
C TYR A 26 2.43 -15.90 -5.42
N LEU A 27 1.61 -15.39 -4.50
CA LEU A 27 0.86 -16.22 -3.55
C LEU A 27 -0.17 -17.10 -4.27
N TYR A 28 -0.97 -16.54 -5.17
CA TYR A 28 -1.95 -17.30 -5.95
C TYR A 28 -1.27 -18.39 -6.80
N LEU A 29 -0.11 -18.10 -7.39
CA LEU A 29 0.68 -19.06 -8.14
C LEU A 29 1.18 -20.18 -7.23
N GLY A 30 1.68 -19.85 -6.03
CA GLY A 30 2.06 -20.85 -5.03
C GLY A 30 0.89 -21.76 -4.65
N ASP A 31 -0.24 -21.16 -4.29
CA ASP A 31 -1.45 -21.90 -3.94
C ASP A 31 -1.93 -22.82 -5.07
N TRP A 32 -1.79 -22.39 -6.31
CA TRP A 32 -2.13 -23.21 -7.46
C TRP A 32 -1.14 -24.37 -7.68
N ILE A 33 0.17 -24.12 -7.59
CA ILE A 33 1.22 -25.15 -7.77
C ILE A 33 1.11 -26.24 -6.71
N PHE A 34 0.78 -25.88 -5.47
CA PHE A 34 0.65 -26.84 -4.37
C PHE A 34 -0.76 -27.42 -4.21
N GLY A 35 -1.71 -27.03 -5.06
CA GLY A 35 -3.06 -27.61 -5.08
C GLY A 35 -4.00 -27.10 -3.98
N TYR A 36 -3.70 -25.96 -3.35
CA TYR A 36 -4.56 -25.34 -2.33
C TYR A 36 -5.80 -24.64 -2.92
N GLY A 37 -5.79 -24.35 -4.23
CA GLY A 37 -6.90 -23.70 -4.93
C GLY A 37 -6.94 -22.18 -4.73
N LEU A 38 -7.76 -21.47 -5.52
CA LEU A 38 -7.81 -19.99 -5.52
C LEU A 38 -8.52 -19.40 -4.29
N ASP A 39 -9.33 -20.20 -3.58
CA ASP A 39 -10.07 -19.72 -2.41
C ASP A 39 -9.23 -19.71 -1.12
N ASN A 40 -8.05 -20.34 -1.13
CA ASN A 40 -7.19 -20.48 0.03
C ASN A 40 -6.69 -19.11 0.55
N ILE A 41 -6.32 -18.18 -0.33
CA ILE A 41 -5.97 -16.81 0.08
C ILE A 41 -7.14 -16.13 0.80
N SER A 42 -8.35 -16.21 0.25
CA SER A 42 -9.55 -15.64 0.88
C SER A 42 -9.83 -16.26 2.25
N TYR A 43 -9.61 -17.56 2.37
CA TYR A 43 -9.71 -18.29 3.64
C TYR A 43 -8.67 -17.78 4.65
N ILE A 44 -7.39 -17.69 4.27
CA ILE A 44 -6.29 -17.23 5.14
C ILE A 44 -6.46 -15.77 5.56
N MET A 45 -7.02 -14.91 4.69
CA MET A 45 -7.27 -13.49 5.01
C MET A 45 -8.19 -13.31 6.22
N ASN A 46 -9.08 -14.27 6.51
CA ASN A 46 -9.91 -14.22 7.73
C ASN A 46 -9.10 -14.35 9.03
N TYR A 47 -7.89 -14.91 8.95
CA TYR A 47 -7.01 -15.13 10.10
C TYR A 47 -5.89 -14.08 10.20
N LEU A 48 -5.62 -13.32 9.14
CA LEU A 48 -4.49 -12.36 9.12
C LEU A 48 -4.71 -11.14 10.03
N LEU A 49 -5.96 -10.71 10.19
CA LEU A 49 -6.38 -9.64 11.11
C LEU A 49 -7.64 -10.12 11.81
N TYR A 50 -7.47 -11.06 12.74
CA TYR A 50 -8.57 -11.83 13.30
C TYR A 50 -9.56 -10.95 14.09
N SER A 51 -9.05 -10.08 14.95
CA SER A 51 -9.83 -9.21 15.84
C SER A 51 -10.16 -7.86 15.23
N ALA A 52 -11.25 -7.24 15.70
CA ALA A 52 -11.60 -5.87 15.32
C ALA A 52 -10.50 -4.85 15.68
N SER A 53 -9.80 -5.07 16.81
CA SER A 53 -8.66 -4.25 17.23
C SER A 53 -7.49 -4.34 16.25
N GLU A 54 -7.13 -5.53 15.77
CA GLU A 54 -6.05 -5.70 14.78
C GLU A 54 -6.40 -5.01 13.46
N LYS A 55 -7.64 -5.18 12.98
CA LYS A 55 -8.13 -4.50 11.77
C LYS A 55 -8.05 -2.98 11.92
N LEU A 56 -8.45 -2.45 13.08
CA LEU A 56 -8.44 -1.02 13.35
C LEU A 56 -7.01 -0.46 13.44
N VAL A 57 -6.10 -1.16 14.12
CA VAL A 57 -4.69 -0.76 14.22
C VAL A 57 -4.03 -0.78 12.84
N ALA A 58 -4.24 -1.84 12.05
CA ALA A 58 -3.72 -1.92 10.68
C ALA A 58 -4.23 -0.76 9.80
N LEU A 59 -5.52 -0.42 9.92
CA LEU A 59 -6.10 0.72 9.21
C LEU A 59 -5.47 2.04 9.65
N LEU A 60 -5.29 2.28 10.95
CA LEU A 60 -4.65 3.50 11.47
C LEU A 60 -3.20 3.61 11.01
N MET A 61 -2.45 2.51 10.98
CA MET A 61 -1.08 2.47 10.46
C MET A 61 -1.04 2.82 8.97
N LEU A 62 -1.94 2.23 8.16
CA LEU A 62 -2.05 2.53 6.74
C LEU A 62 -2.41 4.00 6.49
N LEU A 63 -3.38 4.53 7.23
CA LEU A 63 -3.77 5.95 7.16
C LEU A 63 -2.62 6.88 7.55
N SER A 64 -1.83 6.53 8.57
CA SER A 64 -0.67 7.32 8.98
C SER A 64 0.40 7.43 7.88
N LEU A 65 0.48 6.44 6.98
CA LEU A 65 1.37 6.48 5.81
C LEU A 65 0.77 7.27 4.63
N VAL A 66 -0.54 7.18 4.42
CA VAL A 66 -1.22 7.73 3.23
C VAL A 66 -1.63 9.19 3.43
N ILE A 67 -2.09 9.58 4.62
CA ILE A 67 -2.60 10.93 4.91
C ILE A 67 -1.54 12.02 4.65
N PRO A 68 -0.28 11.90 5.13
CA PRO A 68 0.73 12.92 4.89
C PRO A 68 0.96 13.15 3.39
N ASP A 69 1.03 12.07 2.61
CA ASP A 69 1.23 12.13 1.17
C ASP A 69 0.03 12.74 0.44
N ALA A 70 -1.20 12.42 0.87
CA ALA A 70 -2.41 13.05 0.35
C ALA A 70 -2.41 14.56 0.62
N VAL A 71 -2.04 14.98 1.83
CA VAL A 71 -1.90 16.38 2.19
C VAL A 71 -0.84 17.08 1.33
N TYR A 72 0.33 16.45 1.10
CA TYR A 72 1.37 16.99 0.22
C TYR A 72 0.94 17.06 -1.25
N PHE A 73 0.16 16.10 -1.71
CA PHE A 73 -0.39 16.10 -3.07
C PHE A 73 -1.35 17.28 -3.30
N ILE A 74 -2.21 17.56 -2.32
CA ILE A 74 -3.19 18.67 -2.35
C ILE A 74 -2.46 20.02 -2.22
N ARG A 75 -1.68 20.22 -1.16
CA ARG A 75 -0.96 21.48 -0.88
C ARG A 75 0.10 21.78 -1.95
N GLY A 76 0.68 20.75 -2.54
CA GLY A 76 1.72 20.86 -3.57
C GLY A 76 3.06 21.38 -3.04
N ALA A 77 3.23 21.40 -1.72
CA ALA A 77 4.46 21.75 -1.03
C ALA A 77 4.78 20.64 -0.04
N GLN A 78 6.02 20.16 -0.07
CA GLN A 78 6.55 19.19 0.87
C GLN A 78 7.53 19.95 1.78
N PRO A 79 7.20 20.19 3.06
CA PRO A 79 8.11 20.84 3.98
C PRO A 79 9.31 19.91 4.19
N GLY A 80 10.52 20.39 3.89
CA GLY A 80 11.77 19.61 4.07
C GLY A 80 12.66 19.54 2.83
N ARG A 81 12.11 19.56 1.62
CA ARG A 81 12.94 19.49 0.38
C ARG A 81 13.50 20.84 -0.11
N GLY A 82 13.22 21.91 0.62
CA GLY A 82 13.75 23.25 0.37
C GLY A 82 15.09 23.53 1.06
N ALA A 83 15.48 22.70 2.05
CA ALA A 83 16.73 22.84 2.80
C ALA A 83 17.91 22.07 2.15
N GLU A 84 17.67 21.31 1.08
CA GLU A 84 18.71 20.61 0.29
C GLU A 84 19.24 21.48 -0.87
N LYS A 85 19.28 22.81 -0.71
CA LYS A 85 19.85 23.75 -1.70
C LYS A 85 20.94 24.60 -1.08
#